data_AF-A0A4Y2I4F1-F1
#
_entry.id   AF-A0A4Y2I4F1-F1
#
_cell.length_a   1.000
_cell.length_b   1.000
_cell.length_c   1.000
_cell.angle_alpha   90.00
_cell.angle_beta   90.00
_cell.angle_gamma   90.00
#
_symmetry.space_group_name_H-M   'P 1'
#
loop_
_entity.id
_entity.type
_entity.pdbx_description
1 polymer ?
#
loop_
_entity_poly.entity_id
_entity_poly.type
_entity_poly.pdbx_seq_one_letter_code
_entity_poly.pdbx_strand_id
1 'polypeptide(L)'
;MIDVRENEMKVELLRIGPCKEIICTHHRFYEDRIETNQTQEKPFTVVPHYKAVKPKPPSNAHISFQTNNRFQNLIPDEPEIPAIILKIAENYNVLLQEITKKFPGTNNTLFRGSIKISANSTEDRNNIIKLLQDKNQEFIV
;
A
#
# COMPACT_ATOMS: atom_id res chain seq x y z
N MET A 1 36.84 -11.29 29.15
CA MET A 1 35.66 -11.54 30.00
C MET A 1 35.07 -10.18 30.39
N ILE A 2 34.23 -9.63 29.51
CA ILE A 2 33.39 -8.43 29.66
C ILE A 2 32.28 -8.63 28.60
N ASP A 3 31.19 -9.29 28.94
CA ASP A 3 29.93 -8.79 29.52
C ASP A 3 28.95 -8.26 28.45
N VAL A 4 27.83 -8.97 28.41
CA VAL A 4 26.71 -8.91 27.47
C VAL A 4 25.84 -7.75 27.90
N ARG A 5 25.70 -6.72 27.06
CA ARG A 5 24.61 -5.76 27.21
C ARG A 5 23.89 -5.58 25.89
N GLU A 6 22.76 -6.28 25.86
CA GLU A 6 21.59 -6.11 25.00
C GLU A 6 21.42 -4.66 24.56
N ASN A 7 21.62 -4.42 23.27
CA ASN A 7 21.06 -3.25 22.61
C ASN A 7 19.58 -3.53 22.36
N GLU A 8 18.76 -3.32 23.40
CA GLU A 8 17.32 -3.23 23.26
C GLU A 8 16.99 -1.99 22.41
N MET A 9 16.75 -2.23 21.12
CA MET A 9 16.07 -1.26 20.27
C MET A 9 14.62 -1.18 20.75
N LYS A 10 14.35 -0.29 21.71
CA LYS A 10 12.99 0.11 22.06
C LYS A 10 12.39 0.83 20.87
N VAL A 11 11.80 0.05 19.95
CA VAL A 11 10.86 0.57 18.96
C VAL A 11 9.63 0.95 19.75
N GLU A 12 9.62 2.20 20.22
CA GLU A 12 8.45 2.82 20.80
C GLU A 12 7.38 2.87 19.71
N LEU A 13 6.45 1.92 19.77
CA LEU A 13 5.30 1.84 18.88
C LEU A 13 4.61 3.21 18.90
N LEU A 14 4.73 3.97 17.80
CA LEU A 14 3.99 5.18 17.54
C LEU A 14 2.50 4.85 17.71
N ARG A 15 1.93 5.23 18.86
CA ARG A 15 0.51 5.11 19.14
C ARG A 15 -0.22 6.10 18.24
N ILE A 16 -0.71 5.63 17.10
CA ILE A 16 -1.76 6.33 16.36
C ILE A 16 -3.05 6.10 17.14
N GLY A 17 -3.29 6.95 18.14
CA GLY A 17 -4.52 7.03 18.92
C GLY A 17 -4.91 8.50 19.09
N PRO A 18 -6.15 8.78 19.53
CA PRO A 18 -6.59 10.15 19.79
C PRO A 18 -5.62 10.84 20.77
N CYS A 19 -5.24 12.07 20.44
CA CYS A 19 -4.34 12.86 21.28
C CYS A 19 -4.95 12.97 22.69
N LYS A 20 -4.18 12.64 23.71
CA LYS A 20 -4.64 12.65 25.10
C LYS A 20 -4.87 14.07 25.63
N GLU A 21 -4.27 15.07 24.99
CA GLU A 21 -4.43 16.46 25.36
C GLU A 21 -5.63 17.07 24.63
N ILE A 22 -6.61 17.51 25.43
CA ILE A 22 -7.87 18.11 24.97
C ILE A 22 -7.62 19.39 24.13
N ILE A 23 -6.43 20.00 24.21
CA ILE A 23 -6.10 21.27 23.54
C ILE A 23 -4.68 21.21 22.93
N CYS A 24 -4.38 20.16 22.18
CA CYS A 24 -3.08 20.05 21.50
C CYS A 24 -2.97 21.03 20.32
N THR A 25 -2.06 22.01 20.43
CA THR A 25 -1.85 23.05 19.39
C THR A 25 -1.29 22.51 18.08
N HIS A 26 -0.68 21.31 18.08
CA HIS A 26 -0.22 20.62 16.86
C HIS A 26 -1.39 20.07 16.01
N HIS A 27 -2.55 19.83 16.61
CA HIS A 27 -3.76 19.32 15.93
C HIS A 27 -4.88 20.37 15.83
N ARG A 28 -4.55 21.66 16.03
CA ARG A 28 -5.50 22.79 16.07
C ARG A 28 -6.31 23.02 14.78
N PHE A 29 -6.15 22.17 13.77
CA PHE A 29 -6.86 22.24 12.50
C PHE A 29 -8.28 21.64 12.53
N TYR A 30 -8.71 21.04 13.65
CA TYR A 30 -10.04 20.41 13.73
C TYR A 30 -11.19 21.35 14.18
N GLU A 31 -10.88 22.51 14.75
CA GLU A 31 -11.90 23.44 15.24
C GLU A 31 -12.49 24.34 14.12
N ASP A 32 -11.74 24.61 13.05
CA ASP A 32 -12.17 25.51 11.95
C ASP A 32 -13.02 24.82 10.86
N ARG A 33 -13.34 23.53 11.01
CA ARG A 33 -14.26 22.78 10.13
C ARG A 33 -15.58 22.41 10.77
N ILE A 34 -15.89 22.95 11.94
CA ILE A 34 -17.29 23.09 12.32
C ILE A 34 -17.81 24.25 11.47
N GLU A 35 -18.23 23.96 10.24
CA GLU A 35 -19.27 24.76 9.64
C GLU A 35 -20.36 24.84 10.71
N THR A 36 -20.53 26.03 11.29
CA THR A 36 -21.77 26.40 11.92
C THR A 36 -22.82 26.39 10.82
N ASN A 37 -23.25 25.19 10.43
CA ASN A 37 -24.59 24.98 9.97
C ASN A 37 -25.46 25.33 11.18
N GLN A 38 -25.68 26.62 11.40
CA GLN A 38 -26.96 27.09 11.90
C GLN A 38 -27.97 26.70 10.83
N THR A 39 -28.25 25.40 10.74
CA THR A 39 -29.48 24.91 10.18
C THR A 39 -30.50 25.49 11.14
N GLN A 40 -31.15 26.59 10.75
CA GLN A 40 -32.47 26.85 11.29
C GLN A 40 -33.21 25.53 11.16
N GLU A 41 -33.48 24.84 12.26
CA GLU A 41 -34.32 23.65 12.28
C GLU A 41 -35.72 24.12 11.87
N LYS A 42 -35.92 24.35 10.56
CA LYS A 42 -37.24 24.40 9.97
C LYS A 42 -37.67 22.94 9.95
N PRO A 43 -38.65 22.53 10.78
CA PRO A 43 -39.14 21.17 10.72
C PRO A 43 -39.60 20.89 9.29
N PHE A 44 -39.16 19.75 8.74
CA PHE A 44 -39.61 19.31 7.43
C PHE A 44 -41.14 19.27 7.46
N THR A 45 -41.76 20.02 6.56
CA THR A 45 -43.22 20.04 6.48
C THR A 45 -43.64 18.95 5.50
N VAL A 46 -44.40 17.97 5.99
CA VAL A 46 -45.00 16.96 5.11
C VAL A 46 -46.03 17.67 4.24
N VAL A 47 -45.74 17.81 2.95
CA VAL A 47 -46.68 18.36 1.98
C VAL A 47 -47.61 17.26 1.46
N PRO A 48 -48.93 17.52 1.36
CA PRO A 48 -49.84 16.61 0.68
C PRO A 48 -49.37 16.33 -0.74
N HIS A 49 -49.57 15.10 -1.24
CA HIS A 49 -49.07 14.64 -2.54
C HIS A 49 -49.43 15.57 -3.70
N TYR A 50 -50.61 16.21 -3.69
CA TYR A 50 -51.05 17.14 -4.72
C TYR A 50 -50.33 18.50 -4.72
N LYS A 51 -49.62 18.84 -3.62
CA LYS A 51 -48.77 20.04 -3.51
C LYS A 51 -47.29 19.75 -3.76
N ALA A 52 -46.92 18.48 -3.95
CA ALA A 52 -45.56 18.12 -4.34
C ALA A 52 -45.30 18.59 -5.78
N VAL A 53 -44.07 19.05 -6.05
CA VAL A 53 -43.64 19.36 -7.42
C VAL A 53 -43.73 18.08 -8.24
N LYS A 54 -44.47 18.12 -9.36
CA LYS A 54 -44.56 16.99 -10.27
C LYS A 54 -43.17 16.69 -10.83
N PRO A 55 -42.74 15.41 -10.88
CA PRO A 55 -41.48 15.05 -11.51
C PRO A 55 -41.48 15.57 -12.95
N LYS A 56 -40.39 16.24 -13.33
CA LYS A 56 -40.21 16.71 -14.69
C LYS A 56 -40.26 15.47 -15.60
N PRO A 57 -41.07 15.44 -16.66
CA PRO A 57 -41.04 14.34 -17.61
C PRO A 57 -39.60 14.18 -18.11
N PRO A 58 -39.12 12.96 -18.37
CA PRO A 58 -37.79 12.75 -18.90
C PRO A 58 -37.68 13.60 -20.16
N SER A 59 -36.77 14.58 -20.14
CA SER A 59 -36.42 15.31 -21.34
C SER A 59 -35.92 14.27 -22.34
N ASN A 60 -36.59 14.14 -23.49
CA ASN A 60 -36.18 13.24 -24.58
C ASN A 60 -34.80 13.59 -25.15
N ALA A 61 -34.13 14.64 -24.65
CA ALA A 61 -32.72 14.85 -24.89
C ALA A 61 -31.92 13.84 -24.04
N HIS A 62 -31.31 12.87 -24.72
CA HIS A 62 -30.25 12.04 -24.19
C HIS A 62 -29.06 12.94 -23.80
N ILE A 63 -29.09 13.51 -22.61
CA ILE A 63 -27.94 14.23 -22.05
C ILE A 63 -26.91 13.16 -21.73
N SER A 64 -25.99 12.93 -22.66
CA SER A 64 -24.86 12.05 -22.45
C SER A 64 -23.97 12.68 -21.38
N PHE A 65 -24.08 12.22 -20.14
CA PHE A 65 -23.12 12.59 -19.10
C PHE A 65 -21.88 11.73 -19.29
N GLN A 66 -20.80 12.37 -19.73
CA GLN A 66 -19.53 11.71 -19.94
C GLN A 66 -18.83 11.55 -18.58
N THR A 67 -18.81 10.31 -18.07
CA THR A 67 -17.99 9.96 -16.91
C THR A 67 -16.58 9.62 -17.38
N ASN A 68 -15.58 10.42 -17.02
CA ASN A 68 -14.18 10.09 -17.26
C ASN A 68 -13.59 9.46 -15.99
N ASN A 69 -12.92 8.31 -16.14
CA ASN A 69 -12.20 7.68 -15.04
C ASN A 69 -10.88 8.43 -14.80
N ARG A 70 -10.74 9.08 -13.63
CA ARG A 70 -9.51 9.81 -13.24
C ARG A 70 -8.29 8.91 -13.04
N PHE A 71 -8.47 7.60 -13.01
CA PHE A 71 -7.41 6.61 -12.80
C PHE A 71 -7.01 5.87 -14.09
N GLN A 72 -7.43 6.33 -15.27
CA GLN A 72 -7.03 5.73 -16.54
C GLN A 72 -5.50 5.68 -16.73
N ASN A 73 -4.76 6.58 -16.07
CA ASN A 73 -3.31 6.64 -16.14
C ASN A 73 -2.61 5.82 -15.05
N LEU A 74 -3.33 4.98 -14.28
CA LEU A 74 -2.72 4.07 -13.29
C LEU A 74 -2.29 2.73 -13.89
N ILE A 75 -2.22 2.62 -15.21
CA ILE A 75 -1.65 1.44 -15.86
C ILE A 75 -0.14 1.49 -15.58
N PRO A 76 0.45 0.48 -14.90
CA PRO A 76 1.90 0.44 -14.72
C PRO A 76 2.57 0.43 -16.09
N ASP A 77 3.49 1.38 -16.31
CA ASP A 77 4.19 1.59 -17.59
C ASP A 77 4.96 0.33 -18.07
N GLU A 78 5.33 -0.56 -17.15
CA GLU A 78 6.01 -1.82 -17.45
C GLU A 78 5.51 -2.98 -16.59
N PRO A 79 5.46 -4.22 -17.13
CA PRO A 79 5.20 -5.41 -16.34
C PRO A 79 6.30 -5.59 -15.30
N GLU A 80 5.94 -5.48 -14.01
CA GLU A 80 6.87 -5.68 -12.90
C GLU A 80 7.40 -7.12 -12.92
N ILE A 81 8.73 -7.28 -12.86
CA ILE A 81 9.38 -8.59 -12.77
C ILE A 81 9.12 -9.15 -11.37
N PRO A 82 8.42 -10.30 -11.22
CA PRO A 82 8.10 -10.84 -9.91
C PRO A 82 9.37 -11.24 -9.15
N ALA A 83 9.45 -10.84 -7.88
CA ALA A 83 10.59 -11.21 -7.04
C ALA A 83 10.56 -12.68 -6.64
N ILE A 84 11.74 -13.23 -6.33
CA ILE A 84 11.91 -14.58 -5.80
C ILE A 84 12.07 -14.47 -4.28
N ILE A 85 11.30 -15.24 -3.52
CA ILE A 85 11.37 -15.31 -2.07
C ILE A 85 12.14 -16.56 -1.67
N LEU A 86 13.43 -16.40 -1.40
CA LEU A 86 14.33 -17.46 -0.96
C LEU A 86 14.18 -17.67 0.56
N LYS A 87 13.93 -18.91 0.99
CA LYS A 87 13.97 -19.24 2.43
C LYS A 87 15.40 -19.25 2.93
N ILE A 88 15.61 -18.72 4.14
CA ILE A 88 16.93 -18.70 4.78
C ILE A 88 17.27 -20.13 5.23
N ALA A 89 18.41 -20.63 4.76
CA ALA A 89 19.03 -21.90 5.16
C ALA A 89 20.49 -21.64 5.58
N GLU A 90 21.19 -22.61 6.17
CA GLU A 90 22.54 -22.41 6.71
C GLU A 90 23.55 -21.84 5.68
N ASN A 91 23.38 -22.19 4.40
CA ASN A 91 24.27 -21.78 3.30
C ASN A 91 23.77 -20.56 2.51
N TYR A 92 22.73 -19.85 2.96
CA TYR A 92 22.10 -18.75 2.20
C TYR A 92 23.09 -17.62 1.86
N ASN A 93 24.03 -17.31 2.76
CA ASN A 93 25.02 -16.25 2.54
C ASN A 93 25.93 -16.55 1.35
N VAL A 94 26.39 -17.81 1.23
CA VAL A 94 27.26 -18.24 0.12
C VAL A 94 26.47 -18.24 -1.19
N LEU A 95 25.23 -18.71 -1.14
CA LEU A 95 24.32 -18.71 -2.29
C LEU A 95 24.03 -17.29 -2.79
N LEU A 96 23.76 -16.34 -1.90
CA LEU A 96 23.55 -14.94 -2.25
C LEU A 96 24.79 -14.33 -2.89
N GLN A 97 25.98 -14.62 -2.37
CA GLN A 97 27.23 -14.16 -3.00
C GLN A 97 27.39 -14.71 -4.41
N GLU A 98 27.01 -15.98 -4.66
CA GLU A 98 27.03 -16.56 -6.00
C GLU A 98 26.03 -15.88 -6.94
N ILE A 99 24.81 -15.62 -6.46
CA ILE A 99 23.77 -14.91 -7.22
C ILE A 99 24.23 -13.50 -7.58
N THR A 100 24.76 -12.72 -6.63
CA THR A 100 25.26 -11.37 -6.90
C THR A 100 26.44 -11.35 -7.88
N LYS A 101 27.29 -12.39 -7.86
CA LYS A 101 28.41 -12.52 -8.82
C LYS A 101 27.94 -12.87 -10.22
N LYS A 102 27.00 -13.81 -10.36
CA LYS A 102 26.47 -14.25 -11.67
C LYS A 102 25.50 -13.23 -12.27
N PHE A 103 24.75 -12.54 -11.42
CA PHE A 103 23.67 -11.62 -11.79
C PHE A 103 23.87 -10.27 -11.06
N PRO A 104 24.79 -9.41 -11.52
CA PRO A 104 25.12 -8.15 -10.84
C PRO A 104 23.96 -7.13 -10.80
N GLY A 105 22.89 -7.36 -11.57
CA GLY A 105 21.65 -6.60 -11.55
C GLY A 105 20.59 -7.13 -10.59
N THR A 106 20.98 -7.88 -9.55
CA THR A 106 20.04 -8.39 -8.55
C THR A 106 20.06 -7.56 -7.28
N ASN A 107 18.88 -7.24 -6.75
CA ASN A 107 18.70 -6.61 -5.45
C ASN A 107 18.20 -7.64 -4.44
N ASN A 108 18.92 -7.79 -3.33
CA ASN A 108 18.63 -8.77 -2.29
C ASN A 108 18.25 -8.04 -1.00
N THR A 109 17.05 -8.27 -0.48
CA THR A 109 16.55 -7.62 0.74
C THR A 109 15.94 -8.64 1.70
N LEU A 110 16.03 -8.39 3.00
CA LEU A 110 15.34 -9.19 3.99
C LEU A 110 13.84 -8.87 3.96
N PHE A 111 13.00 -9.88 3.77
CA PHE A 111 11.55 -9.76 3.70
C PHE A 111 10.88 -10.88 4.48
N ARG A 112 10.23 -10.54 5.60
CA ARG A 112 9.44 -11.46 6.43
C ARG A 112 10.16 -12.75 6.83
N GLY A 113 11.44 -12.66 7.20
CA GLY A 113 12.26 -13.83 7.58
C GLY A 113 12.82 -14.64 6.39
N SER A 114 12.60 -14.17 5.17
CA SER A 114 13.13 -14.71 3.92
C SER A 114 13.96 -13.65 3.19
N ILE A 115 14.68 -14.04 2.15
CA ILE A 115 15.39 -13.10 1.27
C ILE A 115 14.55 -12.87 0.02
N LYS A 116 14.15 -11.63 -0.21
CA LYS A 116 13.52 -11.19 -1.47
C LYS A 116 14.63 -10.82 -2.46
N ILE A 117 14.68 -11.56 -3.55
CA ILE A 117 15.61 -11.37 -4.68
C ILE A 117 14.81 -10.76 -5.83
N SER A 118 15.18 -9.55 -6.23
CA SER A 118 14.58 -8.84 -7.37
C SER A 118 15.62 -8.76 -8.49
N ALA A 119 15.24 -9.11 -9.71
CA ALA A 119 16.13 -9.10 -10.88
C ALA A 119 15.73 -8.00 -11.86
N ASN A 120 16.71 -7.43 -12.55
CA ASN A 120 16.50 -6.40 -13.56
C ASN A 120 15.96 -6.93 -14.90
N SER A 121 16.02 -8.24 -15.13
CA SER A 121 15.50 -8.89 -16.34
C SER A 121 14.76 -10.18 -16.02
N THR A 122 13.76 -10.51 -16.83
CA THR A 122 13.04 -11.79 -16.75
C THR A 122 13.96 -12.98 -17.02
N GLU A 123 14.98 -12.80 -17.87
CA GLU A 123 15.98 -13.82 -18.16
C GLU A 123 16.84 -14.13 -16.93
N ASP A 124 17.39 -13.10 -16.27
CA ASP A 124 18.16 -13.26 -15.04
C ASP A 124 17.32 -13.92 -13.95
N ARG A 125 16.07 -13.49 -13.79
CA ARG A 125 15.12 -14.13 -12.86
C ARG A 125 15.00 -15.63 -13.13
N ASN A 126 14.78 -16.03 -14.38
CA ASN A 126 14.62 -17.44 -14.75
C ASN A 126 15.92 -18.23 -14.55
N ASN A 127 17.08 -17.63 -14.81
CA ASN A 127 18.38 -18.26 -14.57
C ASN A 127 18.69 -18.41 -13.07
N ILE A 128 18.27 -17.47 -12.24
CA ILE A 128 18.34 -17.59 -10.77
C ILE A 128 17.44 -18.73 -10.30
N ILE A 129 16.20 -18.83 -10.79
CA ILE A 129 15.29 -19.93 -10.44
C ILE A 129 15.92 -21.29 -10.76
N LYS A 130 16.50 -21.45 -11.95
CA LYS A 130 17.22 -22.67 -12.33
C LYS A 130 18.38 -22.97 -11.37
N LEU A 131 19.20 -21.98 -11.05
CA LEU A 131 20.31 -22.13 -10.10
C LEU A 131 19.82 -22.59 -8.72
N LEU A 132 18.70 -22.06 -8.24
CA LEU A 132 18.10 -22.44 -6.96
C LEU A 132 17.55 -23.88 -7.00
N GLN A 133 16.92 -24.27 -8.10
CA GLN A 133 16.45 -25.65 -8.32
C GLN A 133 17.61 -26.65 -8.35
N ASP A 134 18.68 -26.34 -9.10
CA ASP A 134 19.87 -27.21 -9.20
C ASP A 134 20.55 -27.42 -7.84
N LYS A 135 20.44 -26.43 -6.95
CA LYS A 135 20.99 -26.48 -5.58
C LYS A 135 20.00 -26.99 -4.53
N ASN A 136 18.84 -27.49 -4.95
CA ASN A 136 17.76 -27.97 -4.07
C ASN A 136 17.39 -26.96 -2.97
N GLN A 137 17.30 -25.68 -3.33
CA GLN A 137 16.96 -24.60 -2.40
C GLN A 137 15.45 -24.39 -2.36
N GLU A 138 14.91 -24.09 -1.18
CA GLU A 138 13.49 -23.78 -1.02
C GLU A 138 13.22 -22.29 -1.30
N PHE A 139 12.33 -22.02 -2.26
CA PHE A 139 11.91 -20.67 -2.60
C PHE A 139 10.43 -20.62 -3.04
N ILE A 140 9.86 -19.41 -3.05
CA ILE A 140 8.52 -19.09 -3.51
C ILE A 140 8.63 -18.02 -4.60
N VAL A 141 7.79 -18.11 -5.64
CA VAL A 141 7.72 -17.18 -6.78
C VAL A 141 6.34 -16.57 -6.92
#